data_AF-A0A7C3HM26-F1
#
_entry.id   AF-A0A7C3HM26-F1
#
_cell.length_a   1.000
_cell.length_b   1.000
_cell.length_c   1.000
_cell.angle_alpha   90.00
_cell.angle_beta   90.00
_cell.angle_gamma   90.00
#
_symmetry.space_group_name_H-M   'P 1'
#
loop_
_entity.id
_entity.type
_entity.pdbx_description
1 polymer ?
#
loop_
_entity_poly.entity_id
_entity_poly.type
_entity_poly.pdbx_seq_one_letter_code
_entity_poly.pdbx_strand_id
1 'polypeptide(L)'
;MTKTVQLIALMLAVALAAGAASYNVTFFQPSTVAGQELKAGDYKLLMENDKVIIQKGKEKVEAQVKVETAETKFSSTSVRYADEGGKMKVTEIRLGGTNTKLVFN
;
A
#
# COMPACT_ATOMS: atom_id res chain seq x y z
N MET A 1 12.88 -8.22 53.27
CA MET A 1 13.33 -8.99 52.09
C MET A 1 12.21 -8.88 51.05
N THR A 2 12.17 -7.80 50.25
CA THR A 2 12.61 -7.77 48.84
C THR A 2 12.21 -9.09 48.14
N LYS A 3 11.30 -9.11 47.17
CA LYS A 3 11.58 -8.63 45.80
C LYS A 3 10.29 -8.48 45.00
N THR A 4 10.03 -7.26 44.55
CA THR A 4 9.10 -6.89 43.50
C THR A 4 9.53 -7.57 42.19
N VAL A 5 8.72 -8.49 41.66
CA VAL A 5 9.00 -9.16 40.38
C VAL A 5 8.49 -8.25 39.26
N GLN A 6 9.42 -7.54 38.61
CA GLN A 6 9.16 -6.71 37.44
C GLN A 6 8.86 -7.59 36.23
N LEU A 7 7.67 -7.43 35.66
CA LEU A 7 7.25 -8.03 34.40
C LEU A 7 7.77 -7.13 33.26
N ILE A 8 8.96 -7.43 32.75
CA ILE A 8 9.52 -6.77 31.55
C ILE A 8 8.98 -7.51 30.33
N ALA A 9 7.97 -6.92 29.69
CA ALA A 9 7.45 -7.37 28.39
C ALA A 9 8.49 -7.03 27.31
N LEU A 10 9.17 -8.06 26.81
CA LEU A 10 10.08 -7.97 25.67
C LEU A 10 9.25 -7.80 24.39
N MET A 11 8.98 -6.57 23.99
CA MET A 11 8.44 -6.27 22.65
C MET A 11 9.54 -6.55 21.62
N LEU A 12 9.53 -7.75 21.03
CA LEU A 12 10.31 -8.03 19.84
C LEU A 12 9.82 -7.10 18.71
N ALA A 13 10.59 -6.04 18.44
CA ALA A 13 10.49 -5.29 17.20
C ALA A 13 10.90 -6.24 16.07
N VAL A 14 9.91 -6.85 15.42
CA VAL A 14 10.12 -7.62 14.20
C VAL A 14 10.60 -6.63 13.15
N ALA A 15 11.89 -6.66 12.84
CA ALA A 15 12.43 -5.99 11.67
C ALA A 15 11.78 -6.64 10.44
N LEU A 16 10.74 -6.00 9.91
CA LEU A 16 10.16 -6.34 8.62
C LEU A 16 11.26 -6.12 7.58
N ALA A 17 11.90 -7.21 7.17
CA ALA A 17 12.71 -7.23 5.97
C ALA A 17 11.80 -6.80 4.82
N ALA A 18 11.95 -5.56 4.38
CA ALA A 18 11.27 -5.02 3.20
C ALA A 18 11.86 -5.68 1.95
N GLY A 19 11.52 -6.95 1.73
CA GLY A 19 11.63 -7.56 0.42
C GLY A 19 10.72 -6.78 -0.52
N ALA A 20 11.21 -6.45 -1.73
CA ALA A 20 10.42 -5.78 -2.75
C ALA A 20 9.14 -6.59 -3.00
N ALA A 21 8.03 -6.10 -2.45
CA ALA A 21 6.78 -6.82 -2.45
C ALA A 21 6.02 -6.47 -3.74
N SER A 22 5.78 -7.49 -4.57
CA SER A 22 5.07 -7.32 -5.83
C SER A 22 3.63 -7.83 -5.73
N TYR A 23 2.66 -6.96 -6.01
CA TYR A 23 1.23 -7.25 -5.95
C TYR A 23 0.58 -6.99 -7.31
N ASN A 24 -0.54 -7.66 -7.57
CA ASN A 24 -1.39 -7.34 -8.71
C ASN A 24 -2.52 -6.43 -8.24
N VAL A 25 -2.74 -5.34 -8.97
CA VAL A 25 -3.82 -4.40 -8.73
C VAL A 25 -4.57 -4.15 -10.03
N THR A 26 -5.89 -4.24 -9.97
CA THR A 26 -6.76 -3.99 -11.12
C THR A 26 -7.43 -2.65 -10.96
N PHE A 27 -7.19 -1.74 -11.90
CA PHE A 27 -7.93 -0.49 -12.00
C PHE A 27 -9.12 -0.74 -12.92
N PHE A 28 -10.33 -0.79 -12.37
CA PHE A 28 -11.55 -1.05 -13.15
C PHE A 28 -11.96 0.13 -14.03
N GLN A 29 -11.38 1.30 -13.82
CA GLN A 29 -11.69 2.54 -14.53
C GLN A 29 -10.43 3.40 -14.70
N PRO A 30 -10.43 4.37 -15.63
CA PRO A 30 -9.36 5.36 -15.72
C PRO A 30 -9.19 6.09 -14.39
N SER A 31 -7.96 6.15 -13.89
CA SER A 31 -7.67 6.57 -12.53
C SER A 31 -6.43 7.44 -12.48
N THR A 32 -6.45 8.54 -11.74
CA THR A 32 -5.29 9.41 -11.58
C THR A 32 -4.47 8.97 -10.37
N VAL A 33 -3.18 8.65 -10.59
CA VAL A 33 -2.21 8.32 -9.54
C VAL A 33 -1.05 9.29 -9.63
N ALA A 34 -0.74 10.01 -8.54
CA ALA A 34 0.36 10.98 -8.49
C ALA A 34 0.36 11.99 -9.67
N GLY A 35 -0.82 12.42 -10.10
CA GLY A 35 -0.99 13.35 -11.23
C GLY A 35 -0.87 12.72 -12.62
N GLN A 36 -0.60 11.42 -12.72
CA GLN A 36 -0.58 10.66 -13.97
C GLN A 36 -1.90 9.90 -14.15
N GLU A 37 -2.49 9.98 -15.33
CA GLU A 37 -3.70 9.22 -15.65
C GLU A 37 -3.33 7.79 -16.08
N LEU A 38 -3.82 6.81 -15.33
CA LEU A 38 -3.74 5.39 -15.65
C LEU A 38 -5.02 4.96 -16.34
N LYS A 39 -4.87 4.12 -17.37
CA LYS A 39 -6.00 3.47 -18.02
C LYS A 39 -6.54 2.34 -17.15
N ALA A 40 -7.79 1.95 -17.39
CA ALA A 40 -8.31 0.73 -16.80
C ALA A 40 -7.48 -0.50 -17.23
N GLY A 41 -7.36 -1.47 -16.33
CA GLY A 41 -6.73 -2.77 -16.55
C GLY A 41 -5.88 -3.23 -15.37
N ASP A 42 -5.13 -4.31 -15.61
CA ASP A 42 -4.27 -4.93 -14.60
C ASP A 42 -2.87 -4.34 -14.62
N TYR A 43 -2.38 -4.00 -13.43
CA TYR A 43 -1.07 -3.44 -13.21
C TYR A 43 -0.33 -4.23 -12.14
N LYS A 44 0.99 -4.30 -12.30
CA LYS A 44 1.89 -4.83 -11.29
C LYS A 44 2.35 -3.68 -10.41
N LEU A 45 2.10 -3.83 -9.12
CA LEU A 45 2.49 -2.90 -8.07
C LEU A 45 3.76 -3.44 -7.41
N LEU A 46 4.84 -2.67 -7.44
CA LEU A 46 6.09 -2.96 -6.76
C LEU A 46 6.26 -1.94 -5.63
N MET A 47 6.49 -2.41 -4.41
CA MET A 47 6.91 -1.53 -3.31
C MET A 47 8.43 -1.43 -3.24
N GLU A 48 8.93 -0.20 -3.20
CA GLU A 48 10.31 0.17 -2.94
C GLU A 48 10.34 1.15 -1.75
N ASN A 49 10.46 0.61 -0.54
CA ASN A 49 10.41 1.38 0.72
C ASN A 49 9.14 2.25 0.81
N ASP A 50 9.27 3.57 0.62
CA ASP A 50 8.17 4.55 0.68
C ASP A 50 7.64 4.99 -0.70
N LYS A 51 8.06 4.28 -1.74
CA LYS A 51 7.64 4.51 -3.12
C LYS A 51 6.93 3.27 -3.64
N VAL A 52 5.87 3.51 -4.40
CA VAL A 52 5.19 2.48 -5.17
C VAL A 52 5.42 2.70 -6.65
N ILE A 53 5.72 1.62 -7.36
CA ILE A 53 5.85 1.59 -8.81
C ILE A 53 4.69 0.76 -9.36
N ILE A 54 3.83 1.40 -10.12
CA ILE A 54 2.70 0.78 -10.82
C ILE A 54 3.10 0.64 -12.28
N GLN A 55 3.27 -0.58 -12.75
CA GLN A 55 3.73 -0.86 -14.10
C GLN A 55 2.78 -1.78 -14.87
N LYS A 56 2.64 -1.52 -16.18
CA LYS A 56 1.89 -2.32 -17.14
C LYS A 56 2.65 -2.37 -18.46
N GLY A 57 3.34 -3.49 -18.69
CA GLY A 57 4.21 -3.64 -19.87
C GLY A 57 5.34 -2.61 -19.86
N LYS A 58 5.27 -1.62 -20.75
CA LYS A 58 6.24 -0.52 -20.87
C LYS A 58 5.84 0.75 -20.10
N GLU A 59 4.57 0.85 -19.68
CA GLU A 59 4.09 1.97 -18.89
C GLU A 59 4.50 1.75 -17.42
N LYS A 60 5.15 2.74 -16.83
CA LYS A 60 5.57 2.73 -15.42
C LYS A 60 5.23 4.08 -14.81
N VAL A 61 4.49 4.07 -13.72
CA VAL A 61 4.15 5.24 -12.92
C VAL A 61 4.72 5.04 -11.52
N GLU A 62 5.48 6.02 -11.07
CA GLU A 62 6.02 6.04 -9.72
C GLU A 62 5.21 7.02 -8.88
N ALA A 63 4.83 6.61 -7.68
CA ALA A 63 4.11 7.44 -6.74
C ALA A 63 4.74 7.30 -5.36
N GLN A 64 4.93 8.43 -4.68
CA GLN A 64 5.28 8.42 -3.27
C GLN A 64 4.03 8.14 -2.47
N VAL A 65 4.10 7.16 -1.57
CA VAL A 65 2.96 6.73 -0.76
C VAL A 65 3.37 6.61 0.68
N LYS A 66 2.42 6.88 1.57
CA LYS A 66 2.59 6.56 2.97
C LYS A 66 2.16 5.11 3.20
N VAL A 67 3.10 4.26 3.59
CA VAL A 67 2.82 2.88 3.97
C VAL A 67 2.25 2.88 5.39
N GLU A 68 1.04 2.38 5.57
CA GLU A 68 0.41 2.24 6.87
C GLU A 68 -0.01 0.79 7.12
N THR A 69 0.06 0.38 8.38
CA THR A 69 -0.36 -0.95 8.83
C THR A 69 -1.73 -0.82 9.51
N ALA A 70 -2.72 -1.53 8.98
CA ALA A 70 -4.05 -1.65 9.56
C ALA A 70 -4.07 -2.69 10.70
N GLU A 71 -5.08 -2.60 11.56
CA GLU A 71 -5.29 -3.54 12.67
C GLU A 71 -5.64 -4.96 12.18
N THR A 72 -6.33 -5.05 11.04
CA THR A 72 -6.80 -6.31 10.45
C THR A 72 -6.19 -6.55 9.08
N LYS A 73 -5.97 -7.83 8.75
CA LYS A 73 -5.54 -8.27 7.43
C LYS A 73 -6.63 -8.05 6.38
N PHE A 74 -6.25 -7.53 5.22
CA PHE A 74 -7.12 -7.39 4.06
C PHE A 74 -7.28 -8.74 3.34
N SER A 75 -8.52 -9.13 3.07
CA SER A 75 -8.86 -10.36 2.35
C SER A 75 -8.54 -10.27 0.86
N SER A 76 -8.61 -9.08 0.27
CA SER A 76 -8.39 -8.84 -1.15
C SER A 76 -7.69 -7.49 -1.39
N THR A 77 -7.00 -7.39 -2.53
CA THR A 77 -6.43 -6.12 -2.97
C THR A 77 -7.55 -5.22 -3.47
N SER A 78 -7.61 -3.99 -2.97
CA SER A 78 -8.64 -3.03 -3.36
C SER A 78 -8.08 -1.62 -3.51
N VAL A 79 -8.64 -0.87 -4.45
CA VAL A 79 -8.26 0.52 -4.73
C VAL A 79 -9.41 1.42 -4.32
N ARG A 80 -9.10 2.44 -3.52
CA ARG A 80 -10.03 3.48 -3.11
C ARG A 80 -9.82 4.71 -3.98
N TYR A 81 -10.93 5.23 -4.49
CA TYR A 81 -10.97 6.43 -5.29
C TYR A 81 -11.64 7.56 -4.52
N ALA A 82 -11.21 8.78 -4.79
CA ALA A 82 -11.93 10.01 -4.47
C ALA A 82 -12.29 10.70 -5.79
N ASP A 83 -13.49 11.27 -5.85
CA ASP A 83 -13.84 12.17 -6.94
C ASP A 83 -13.18 13.52 -6.69
N GLU A 84 -12.31 13.93 -7.60
CA GLU A 84 -11.69 15.25 -7.59
C GLU A 84 -11.97 15.92 -8.94
N GLY A 85 -13.07 16.67 -9.00
CA GLY A 85 -13.46 17.41 -10.20
C GLY A 85 -13.87 16.52 -11.37
N GLY A 86 -14.55 15.39 -11.10
CA GLY A 86 -14.97 14.43 -12.12
C GLY A 86 -13.86 13.48 -12.60
N LYS A 87 -12.69 13.49 -11.93
CA LYS A 87 -11.63 12.50 -12.13
C LYS A 87 -11.52 11.60 -10.91
N MET A 88 -11.37 10.30 -11.15
CA MET A 88 -11.20 9.31 -10.10
C MET A 88 -9.74 9.29 -9.65
N LYS A 89 -9.41 10.05 -8.59
CA LYS A 89 -8.06 10.06 -8.00
C LYS A 89 -7.92 8.90 -7.03
N VAL A 90 -6.83 8.16 -7.13
CA VAL A 90 -6.51 7.08 -6.19
C VAL A 90 -6.03 7.68 -4.89
N THR A 91 -6.66 7.30 -3.77
CA THR A 91 -6.33 7.79 -2.43
C THR A 91 -5.73 6.70 -1.55
N GLU A 92 -6.13 5.44 -1.74
CA GLU A 92 -5.67 4.33 -0.92
C GLU A 92 -5.62 3.04 -1.75
N ILE A 93 -4.57 2.24 -1.58
CA ILE A 93 -4.52 0.86 -2.07
C ILE A 93 -4.31 -0.07 -0.89
N ARG A 94 -5.25 -0.99 -0.68
CA ARG A 94 -5.17 -2.04 0.35
C ARG A 94 -4.57 -3.27 -0.28
N LEU A 95 -3.55 -3.85 0.34
CA LEU A 95 -2.86 -5.01 -0.18
C LEU A 95 -3.48 -6.29 0.38
N GLY A 96 -4.11 -7.09 -0.49
CA GLY A 96 -4.72 -8.36 -0.10
C GLY A 96 -3.67 -9.35 0.40
N GLY A 97 -4.02 -10.12 1.42
CA GLY A 97 -3.09 -11.07 2.03
C GLY A 97 -2.18 -10.45 3.10
N THR A 98 -2.17 -9.13 3.25
CA THR A 98 -1.43 -8.41 4.30
C THR A 98 -2.36 -7.44 5.04
N ASN A 99 -1.87 -6.81 6.11
CA ASN A 99 -2.54 -5.69 6.78
C ASN A 99 -1.97 -4.34 6.33
N THR A 100 -1.33 -4.28 5.15
CA THR A 100 -0.68 -3.07 4.65
C THR A 100 -1.59 -2.30 3.72
N LYS A 101 -1.69 -0.99 3.91
CA LYS A 101 -2.35 -0.05 3.00
C LYS A 101 -1.38 1.05 2.59
N LEU A 102 -1.51 1.50 1.35
CA LEU A 102 -0.71 2.55 0.75
C LEU A 102 -1.60 3.77 0.58
N VAL A 103 -1.28 4.86 1.25
CA VAL A 103 -2.05 6.11 1.19
C VAL A 103 -1.34 7.09 0.26
N PHE A 104 -2.08 7.62 -0.70
CA PHE A 104 -1.63 8.59 -1.69
C PHE A 104 -2.06 9.99 -1.26
N ASN A 105 -1.13 10.94 -1.27
CA ASN A 105 -1.39 12.36 -0.96
C ASN A 105 -1.62 13.15 -2.27
#